data_AF-A0A934DP51-F1
#
_entry.id   AF-A0A934DP51-F1
#
_cell.length_a   1.000
_cell.length_b   1.000
_cell.length_c   1.000
_cell.angle_alpha   90.00
_cell.angle_beta   90.00
_cell.angle_gamma   90.00
#
_symmetry.space_group_name_H-M   'P 1'
#
loop_
_entity.id
_entity.type
_entity.pdbx_description
1 polymer ?
#
loop_
_entity_poly.entity_id
_entity_poly.type
_entity_poly.pdbx_seq_one_letter_code
_entity_poly.pdbx_strand_id
1 'polypeptide(L)'
;MMQVKWWAHAIPILLAAALIWLGGCSPSESSGAGAAGSGGPAAGNAGAAGTAGGAGGTAGAAGAAAGSGGMTDGGSEATIPDGGAPTYGDVQAWISAYKSAHSGNGGKDWDINAKTDEEIASDPDLQRLISLCGDGQRPVIPLLAWEYGGADHAWIHPEASALVYCVYIPVNPSTAHWQYDSGQDKVTADVYVKFPDQNPCKTETGANQVMACLGDPSNIEILVDVASLNDGAGAGLMLANAAMDLYLIQPDETRVLLYQGL
;
A
#
# COMPACT_ATOMS: atom_id res chain seq x y z
N MET A 1 -11.17 29.75 11.91
CA MET A 1 -11.29 28.44 12.60
C MET A 1 -12.58 27.79 12.15
N MET A 2 -12.52 26.97 11.11
CA MET A 2 -13.65 26.18 10.63
C MET A 2 -13.20 24.73 10.61
N GLN A 3 -13.83 23.91 11.46
CA GLN A 3 -13.65 22.47 11.44
C GLN A 3 -14.56 21.88 10.36
N VAL A 4 -13.96 21.22 9.37
CA VAL A 4 -14.70 20.42 8.40
C VAL A 4 -14.62 18.96 8.86
N LYS A 5 -15.78 18.45 9.29
CA LYS A 5 -16.02 17.04 9.62
C LYS A 5 -16.11 16.25 8.32
N TRP A 6 -15.19 15.34 8.11
CA TRP A 6 -15.29 14.31 7.06
C TRP A 6 -16.22 13.20 7.56
N TRP A 7 -17.26 12.89 6.79
CA TRP A 7 -18.09 11.70 6.96
C TRP A 7 -17.90 10.83 5.73
N ALA A 8 -17.16 9.74 5.90
CA ALA A 8 -17.15 8.62 4.97
C ALA A 8 -18.58 8.07 4.85
N HIS A 9 -19.15 8.15 3.65
CA HIS A 9 -20.38 7.44 3.34
C HIS A 9 -20.01 6.10 2.73
N ALA A 10 -20.22 5.04 3.52
CA ALA A 10 -20.21 3.67 3.04
C ALA A 10 -21.31 3.51 1.95
N ILE A 11 -20.90 3.17 0.73
CA ILE A 11 -21.82 2.80 -0.35
C ILE A 11 -22.13 1.29 -0.23
N PRO A 12 -23.39 0.87 -0.14
CA PRO A 12 -23.73 -0.55 -0.14
C PRO A 12 -23.67 -1.11 -1.57
N ILE A 13 -22.79 -2.11 -1.78
CA ILE A 13 -22.71 -2.92 -2.99
C ILE A 13 -24.01 -3.75 -3.12
N LEU A 14 -24.83 -3.43 -4.12
CA LEU A 14 -25.95 -4.25 -4.57
C LEU A 14 -25.45 -5.23 -5.64
N LEU A 15 -25.19 -6.48 -5.25
CA LEU A 15 -25.04 -7.60 -6.17
C LEU A 15 -26.40 -7.92 -6.82
N ALA A 16 -26.53 -7.67 -8.12
CA ALA A 16 -27.58 -8.23 -8.95
C ALA A 16 -26.97 -9.26 -9.91
N ALA A 17 -26.95 -10.53 -9.48
CA ALA A 17 -26.65 -11.66 -10.36
C ALA A 17 -27.89 -11.99 -11.20
N ALA A 18 -27.83 -11.73 -12.50
CA ALA A 18 -28.75 -12.27 -13.49
C ALA A 18 -28.01 -13.33 -14.31
N LEU A 19 -28.24 -14.61 -13.99
CA LEU A 19 -27.88 -15.72 -14.88
C LEU A 19 -29.15 -16.49 -15.23
N ILE A 20 -29.62 -16.27 -16.46
CA ILE A 20 -30.68 -17.06 -17.10
C ILE A 20 -30.01 -18.27 -17.74
N TRP A 21 -30.31 -19.47 -17.26
CA TRP A 21 -30.21 -20.68 -18.08
C TRP A 21 -31.32 -21.67 -17.71
N LEU A 22 -32.24 -21.88 -18.66
CA LEU A 22 -33.35 -22.82 -18.59
C LEU A 22 -33.00 -24.07 -19.40
N GLY A 23 -33.16 -25.23 -18.76
CA GLY A 23 -33.16 -26.56 -19.37
C GLY A 23 -32.23 -27.51 -18.60
N GLY A 24 -32.62 -28.66 -18.08
CA GLY A 24 -33.86 -29.41 -18.11
C GLY A 24 -33.54 -30.85 -17.69
N CYS A 25 -34.46 -31.47 -16.94
CA CYS A 25 -34.66 -32.91 -16.71
C CYS A 25 -33.65 -33.77 -15.89
N SER A 26 -34.16 -34.13 -14.71
CA SER A 26 -34.28 -35.49 -14.12
C SER A 26 -33.31 -35.99 -13.03
N PRO A 27 -33.85 -36.73 -12.03
CA PRO A 27 -33.20 -36.96 -10.73
C PRO A 27 -32.64 -38.38 -10.58
N SER A 28 -31.69 -38.56 -9.66
CA SER A 28 -31.42 -39.86 -9.02
C SER A 28 -30.73 -39.67 -7.67
N GLU A 29 -31.09 -40.58 -6.78
CA GLU A 29 -30.86 -40.67 -5.34
C GLU A 29 -29.37 -40.76 -4.94
N SER A 30 -28.99 -40.31 -3.75
CA SER A 30 -29.03 -41.13 -2.52
C SER A 30 -28.14 -40.58 -1.38
N SER A 31 -28.57 -40.86 -0.15
CA SER A 31 -27.74 -41.19 1.02
C SER A 31 -26.95 -40.09 1.75
N GLY A 32 -27.59 -39.51 2.77
CA GLY A 32 -27.24 -39.68 4.19
C GLY A 32 -25.93 -39.06 4.74
N ALA A 33 -26.06 -38.23 5.78
CA ALA A 33 -25.36 -38.40 7.06
C ALA A 33 -25.73 -37.30 8.09
N GLY A 34 -26.16 -37.73 9.27
CA GLY A 34 -25.67 -37.23 10.56
C GLY A 34 -26.04 -35.82 11.01
N ALA A 35 -27.14 -35.71 11.77
CA ALA A 35 -27.32 -34.65 12.75
C ALA A 35 -26.72 -35.06 14.10
N ALA A 36 -26.04 -34.12 14.78
CA ALA A 36 -26.06 -33.85 16.22
C ALA A 36 -24.72 -33.28 16.70
N GLY A 37 -24.67 -31.98 16.96
CA GLY A 37 -23.60 -31.32 17.69
C GLY A 37 -24.20 -30.46 18.80
N SER A 38 -24.32 -31.08 19.98
CA SER A 38 -24.80 -30.53 21.24
C SER A 38 -23.86 -29.46 21.80
N GLY A 39 -24.43 -28.47 22.49
CA GLY A 39 -23.70 -27.34 23.04
C GLY A 39 -22.98 -27.58 24.37
N GLY A 40 -22.49 -26.47 24.94
CA GLY A 40 -22.15 -26.36 26.37
C GLY A 40 -20.74 -25.83 26.65
N PRO A 41 -20.60 -24.69 27.36
CA PRO A 41 -19.30 -24.09 27.72
C PRO A 41 -18.79 -24.65 29.06
N ALA A 42 -17.47 -24.62 29.28
CA ALA A 42 -16.89 -24.85 30.60
C ALA A 42 -15.77 -23.86 30.89
N ALA A 43 -15.99 -23.08 31.94
CA ALA A 43 -15.03 -22.24 32.62
C ALA A 43 -14.00 -23.09 33.40
N GLY A 44 -12.80 -22.55 33.62
CA GLY A 44 -11.76 -23.18 34.43
C GLY A 44 -10.71 -22.17 34.90
N ASN A 45 -10.72 -21.92 36.21
CA ASN A 45 -9.98 -20.93 36.99
C ASN A 45 -8.44 -21.08 37.07
N ALA A 46 -7.81 -19.91 37.28
CA ALA A 46 -6.79 -19.54 38.27
C ALA A 46 -5.61 -20.47 38.64
N GLY A 47 -4.41 -19.88 38.65
CA GLY A 47 -3.25 -20.37 39.41
C GLY A 47 -2.14 -19.30 39.50
N ALA A 48 -1.76 -18.95 40.72
CA ALA A 48 -0.96 -17.79 41.08
C ALA A 48 0.52 -18.13 41.40
N ALA A 49 1.30 -17.05 41.53
CA ALA A 49 2.45 -16.85 42.44
C ALA A 49 3.81 -17.50 42.12
N GLY A 50 4.86 -16.68 42.28
CA GLY A 50 6.27 -17.12 42.30
C GLY A 50 7.28 -15.97 42.19
N THR A 51 7.33 -15.03 43.14
CA THR A 51 8.39 -14.87 44.18
C THR A 51 9.60 -14.03 43.76
N ALA A 52 9.88 -13.02 44.59
CA ALA A 52 11.03 -12.13 44.56
C ALA A 52 12.26 -12.71 45.30
N GLY A 53 13.44 -12.14 45.02
CA GLY A 53 14.68 -12.29 45.79
C GLY A 53 15.88 -12.47 44.85
N GLY A 54 17.01 -11.77 44.98
CA GLY A 54 17.48 -10.85 46.00
C GLY A 54 18.84 -10.28 45.57
N ALA A 55 19.25 -9.22 46.27
CA ALA A 55 20.45 -8.44 46.04
C ALA A 55 21.76 -9.19 46.36
N GLY A 56 22.87 -8.70 45.78
CA GLY A 56 24.22 -9.01 46.22
C GLY A 56 25.25 -8.27 45.36
N GLY A 57 25.74 -7.12 45.84
CA GLY A 57 26.78 -6.34 45.18
C GLY A 57 28.20 -6.79 45.53
N THR A 58 29.16 -6.29 44.77
CA THR A 58 30.57 -6.17 45.16
C THR A 58 31.18 -4.95 44.48
N ALA A 59 31.77 -4.09 45.31
CA ALA A 59 32.60 -2.96 44.90
C ALA A 59 34.02 -3.46 44.57
N GLY A 60 34.68 -2.81 43.61
CA GLY A 60 36.10 -2.99 43.30
C GLY A 60 36.59 -1.85 42.41
N ALA A 61 37.54 -1.08 42.92
CA ALA A 61 38.00 0.20 42.40
C ALA A 61 39.18 0.11 41.42
N ALA A 62 39.34 1.20 40.66
CA ALA A 62 40.56 1.82 40.15
C ALA A 62 41.41 1.10 39.08
N GLY A 63 41.50 1.76 37.92
CA GLY A 63 42.52 1.55 36.91
C GLY A 63 42.40 2.59 35.81
N ALA A 64 43.11 3.72 35.97
CA ALA A 64 43.22 4.76 34.96
C ALA A 64 44.10 4.27 33.79
N ALA A 65 43.58 4.38 32.57
CA ALA A 65 44.39 4.39 31.34
C ALA A 65 43.80 5.44 30.39
N ALA A 66 44.54 6.53 30.24
CA ALA A 66 44.30 7.53 29.21
C ALA A 66 44.56 6.89 27.84
N GLY A 67 43.51 6.77 27.04
CA GLY A 67 43.57 6.36 25.65
C GLY A 67 42.62 7.24 24.85
N SER A 68 43.18 8.20 24.13
CA SER A 68 42.49 8.99 23.11
C SER A 68 42.06 8.06 21.96
N GLY A 69 40.84 7.54 22.03
CA GLY A 69 40.18 6.80 20.95
C GLY A 69 39.06 7.65 20.39
N GLY A 70 39.18 8.04 19.13
CA GLY A 70 38.23 8.90 18.45
C GLY A 70 36.82 8.33 18.44
N MET A 71 35.84 9.23 18.59
CA MET A 71 34.48 8.98 18.16
C MET A 71 34.52 8.78 16.63
N THR A 72 34.41 7.54 16.18
CA THR A 72 33.93 7.27 14.83
C THR A 72 32.41 7.33 14.91
N ASP A 73 31.84 8.42 14.38
CA ASP A 73 30.44 8.46 13.98
C ASP A 73 30.15 7.21 13.14
N GLY A 74 29.30 6.34 13.68
CA GLY A 74 28.75 5.16 12.99
C GLY A 74 27.54 5.52 12.13
N GLY A 75 27.45 6.76 11.67
CA GLY A 75 26.55 7.13 10.59
C GLY A 75 27.18 6.67 9.29
N SER A 76 26.82 5.48 8.82
CA SER A 76 26.97 5.15 7.40
C SER A 76 26.11 6.16 6.64
N GLU A 77 26.69 7.32 6.32
CA GLU A 77 26.28 8.06 5.13
C GLU A 77 26.42 7.06 3.99
N ALA A 78 25.29 6.49 3.58
CA ALA A 78 25.21 5.68 2.40
C ALA A 78 25.67 6.57 1.25
N THR A 79 26.92 6.40 0.84
CA THR A 79 27.47 6.96 -0.38
C THR A 79 26.52 6.56 -1.49
N ILE A 80 25.68 7.48 -1.98
CA ILE A 80 24.81 7.21 -3.12
C ILE A 80 25.77 6.96 -4.29
N PRO A 81 25.83 5.73 -4.85
CA PRO A 81 26.72 5.45 -5.96
C PRO A 81 26.32 6.32 -7.16
N ASP A 82 27.32 6.94 -7.77
CA ASP A 82 27.16 7.76 -8.96
C ASP A 82 26.68 6.88 -10.14
N GLY A 83 25.45 7.10 -10.63
CA GLY A 83 25.09 6.94 -12.04
C GLY A 83 24.18 5.79 -12.51
N GLY A 84 23.62 4.95 -11.64
CA GLY A 84 22.72 3.85 -12.04
C GLY A 84 21.27 4.03 -11.57
N ALA A 85 20.29 3.56 -12.35
CA ALA A 85 18.92 3.40 -11.85
C ALA A 85 18.93 2.44 -10.65
N PRO A 86 18.16 2.70 -9.57
CA PRO A 86 18.20 1.87 -8.38
C PRO A 86 17.72 0.45 -8.69
N THR A 87 18.29 -0.54 -8.03
CA THR A 87 17.84 -1.93 -8.14
C THR A 87 16.62 -2.18 -7.26
N TYR A 88 15.88 -3.26 -7.52
CA TYR A 88 14.78 -3.70 -6.66
C TYR A 88 15.22 -3.86 -5.19
N GLY A 89 16.42 -4.41 -4.95
CA GLY A 89 16.98 -4.57 -3.61
C GLY A 89 17.28 -3.23 -2.92
N ASP A 90 17.79 -2.24 -3.67
CA ASP A 90 18.02 -0.89 -3.15
C ASP A 90 16.70 -0.25 -2.69
N VAL A 91 15.67 -0.35 -3.53
CA VAL A 91 14.34 0.21 -3.24
C VAL A 91 13.71 -0.48 -2.03
N GLN A 92 13.81 -1.81 -1.90
CA GLN A 92 13.35 -2.51 -0.69
C GLN A 92 14.05 -2.02 0.58
N ALA A 93 15.36 -1.80 0.51
CA ALA A 93 16.12 -1.28 1.63
C ALA A 93 15.68 0.15 1.99
N TRP A 94 15.45 1.02 0.99
CA TRP A 94 14.96 2.38 1.20
C TRP A 94 13.57 2.40 1.85
N ILE A 95 12.64 1.58 1.35
CA ILE A 95 11.29 1.44 1.92
C ILE A 95 11.35 1.03 3.39
N SER A 96 12.17 0.03 3.70
CA SER A 96 12.32 -0.47 5.07
C SER A 96 12.91 0.58 6.01
N ALA A 97 13.94 1.31 5.55
CA ALA A 97 14.57 2.38 6.30
C ALA A 97 13.59 3.55 6.55
N TYR A 98 12.90 4.00 5.50
CA TYR A 98 11.90 5.07 5.60
C TYR A 98 10.77 4.70 6.58
N LYS A 99 10.22 3.48 6.47
CA LYS A 99 9.19 2.99 7.38
C LYS A 99 9.64 2.99 8.84
N SER A 100 10.90 2.59 9.09
CA SER A 100 11.47 2.57 10.44
C SER A 100 11.68 3.98 11.00
N ALA A 101 12.09 4.93 10.17
CA ALA A 101 12.31 6.32 10.57
C ALA A 101 10.99 7.06 10.86
N HIS A 102 9.89 6.65 10.22
CA HIS A 102 8.58 7.31 10.27
C HIS A 102 7.50 6.48 10.99
N SER A 103 7.84 5.92 12.16
CA SER A 103 6.94 5.04 12.93
C SER A 103 5.91 5.77 13.81
N GLY A 104 5.90 7.11 13.79
CA GLY A 104 4.97 7.93 14.57
C GLY A 104 3.50 7.79 14.16
N ASN A 105 2.60 8.32 15.00
CA ASN A 105 1.16 8.40 14.74
C ASN A 105 0.48 7.06 14.39
N GLY A 106 0.95 5.95 14.96
CA GLY A 106 0.37 4.62 14.68
C GLY A 106 0.61 4.16 13.26
N GLY A 107 1.75 4.56 12.66
CA GLY A 107 2.13 4.22 11.29
C GLY A 107 1.62 5.21 10.24
N LYS A 108 0.88 6.27 10.61
CA LYS A 108 0.42 7.27 9.63
C LYS A 108 1.57 8.04 9.00
N ASP A 109 2.65 8.20 9.74
CA ASP A 109 3.75 9.07 9.33
C ASP A 109 4.57 8.47 8.18
N TRP A 110 4.48 7.16 7.93
CA TRP A 110 5.14 6.53 6.78
C TRP A 110 4.28 6.54 5.50
N ASP A 111 3.05 7.04 5.54
CA ASP A 111 2.23 7.16 4.33
C ASP A 111 2.80 8.25 3.43
N ILE A 112 3.43 7.84 2.35
CA ILE A 112 4.07 8.77 1.42
C ILE A 112 3.06 9.54 0.59
N ASN A 113 1.83 9.06 0.42
CA ASN A 113 0.80 9.69 -0.42
C ASN A 113 -0.06 10.70 0.36
N ALA A 114 -0.04 10.60 1.69
CA ALA A 114 -0.64 11.61 2.57
C ALA A 114 0.25 12.86 2.79
N LYS A 115 1.49 12.87 2.27
CA LYS A 115 2.45 13.95 2.50
C LYS A 115 2.21 15.17 1.62
N THR A 116 2.25 16.33 2.24
CA THR A 116 2.26 17.63 1.58
C THR A 116 3.57 17.87 0.83
N ASP A 117 3.56 18.82 -0.12
CA ASP A 117 4.75 19.20 -0.87
C ASP A 117 5.87 19.71 0.04
N GLU A 118 5.53 20.42 1.11
CA GLU A 118 6.50 20.90 2.10
C GLU A 118 7.14 19.75 2.89
N GLU A 119 6.35 18.76 3.30
CA GLU A 119 6.87 17.57 4.00
C GLU A 119 7.82 16.80 3.08
N ILE A 120 7.45 16.59 1.82
CA ILE A 120 8.31 15.97 0.81
C ILE A 120 9.60 16.78 0.66
N ALA A 121 9.51 18.09 0.46
CA ALA A 121 10.68 18.95 0.28
C ALA A 121 11.63 18.96 1.48
N SER A 122 11.13 18.62 2.68
CA SER A 122 11.92 18.58 3.91
C SER A 122 12.55 17.21 4.24
N ASP A 123 12.15 16.15 3.55
CA ASP A 123 12.57 14.77 3.82
C ASP A 123 13.31 14.16 2.61
N PRO A 124 14.65 14.03 2.68
CA PRO A 124 15.45 13.46 1.60
C PRO A 124 15.14 11.99 1.27
N ASP A 125 14.72 11.18 2.25
CA ASP A 125 14.38 9.77 2.02
C ASP A 125 13.02 9.68 1.32
N LEU A 126 12.06 10.52 1.71
CA LEU A 126 10.80 10.67 0.99
C LEU A 126 11.02 11.15 -0.44
N GLN A 127 11.84 12.18 -0.66
CA GLN A 127 12.18 12.65 -2.02
C GLN A 127 12.75 11.52 -2.87
N ARG A 128 13.64 10.70 -2.28
CA ARG A 128 14.21 9.55 -2.96
C ARG A 128 13.14 8.54 -3.37
N LEU A 129 12.19 8.23 -2.49
CA LEU A 129 11.06 7.35 -2.82
C LEU A 129 10.14 7.97 -3.89
N ILE A 130 9.80 9.26 -3.79
CA ILE A 130 8.98 9.98 -4.79
C ILE A 130 9.67 9.96 -6.16
N SER A 131 10.98 10.13 -6.21
CA SER A 131 11.77 10.13 -7.45
C SER A 131 11.83 8.79 -8.17
N LEU A 132 11.32 7.70 -7.58
CA LEU A 132 11.22 6.41 -8.26
C LEU A 132 10.32 6.51 -9.50
N CYS A 133 9.31 7.36 -9.46
CA CYS A 133 8.37 7.59 -10.56
C CYS A 133 8.72 8.89 -11.31
N GLY A 134 8.29 8.96 -12.57
CA GLY A 134 8.56 10.13 -13.41
C GLY A 134 7.69 11.34 -13.03
N ASP A 135 7.91 12.45 -13.73
CA ASP A 135 7.09 13.65 -13.58
C ASP A 135 5.60 13.36 -13.79
N GLY A 136 4.75 14.01 -13.00
CA GLY A 136 3.30 13.82 -13.06
C GLY A 136 2.82 12.45 -12.54
N GLN A 137 3.70 11.68 -11.90
CA GLN A 137 3.36 10.41 -11.28
C GLN A 137 3.65 10.44 -9.78
N ARG A 138 2.97 9.57 -9.04
CA ARG A 138 3.23 9.31 -7.62
C ARG A 138 3.49 7.81 -7.42
N PRO A 139 4.54 7.43 -6.66
CA PRO A 139 4.72 6.04 -6.29
C PRO A 139 3.62 5.59 -5.32
N VAL A 140 2.97 4.49 -5.62
CA VAL A 140 2.23 3.69 -4.65
C VAL A 140 3.13 2.54 -4.22
N ILE A 141 3.50 2.55 -2.95
CA ILE A 141 4.28 1.50 -2.31
C ILE A 141 3.36 0.85 -1.28
N PRO A 142 2.78 -0.33 -1.56
CA PRO A 142 1.77 -0.94 -0.70
C PRO A 142 2.21 -1.09 0.76
N LEU A 143 3.49 -1.40 0.99
CA LEU A 143 4.06 -1.52 2.34
C LEU A 143 4.09 -0.21 3.14
N LEU A 144 3.98 0.94 2.48
CA LEU A 144 4.00 2.27 3.07
C LEU A 144 2.61 2.94 3.07
N ALA A 145 1.59 2.37 2.43
CA ALA A 145 0.28 2.97 2.43
C ALA A 145 -0.41 2.67 3.77
N TRP A 146 -0.60 3.69 4.63
CA TRP A 146 -0.97 3.50 6.04
C TRP A 146 -2.34 2.85 6.19
N GLU A 147 -3.30 3.31 5.39
CA GLU A 147 -4.65 2.76 5.35
C GLU A 147 -4.61 1.25 5.13
N TYR A 148 -3.60 0.77 4.40
CA TYR A 148 -3.54 -0.52 3.75
C TYR A 148 -2.50 -1.48 4.35
N GLY A 149 -1.95 -1.13 5.51
CA GLY A 149 -1.20 -2.04 6.40
C GLY A 149 -1.49 -1.80 7.89
N GLY A 150 -2.48 -0.94 8.19
CA GLY A 150 -2.95 -0.58 9.52
C GLY A 150 -4.30 -1.21 9.87
N ALA A 151 -4.96 -0.70 10.91
CA ALA A 151 -6.19 -1.30 11.45
C ALA A 151 -7.44 -1.13 10.55
N ASP A 152 -7.44 -0.18 9.61
CA ASP A 152 -8.63 0.18 8.81
C ASP A 152 -8.80 -0.72 7.57
N HIS A 153 -7.70 -1.25 7.00
CA HIS A 153 -7.73 -2.21 5.89
C HIS A 153 -6.85 -3.43 6.15
N ALA A 154 -7.10 -4.12 7.27
CA ALA A 154 -6.36 -5.32 7.68
C ALA A 154 -6.45 -6.51 6.70
N TRP A 155 -7.26 -6.41 5.64
CA TRP A 155 -7.41 -7.40 4.59
C TRP A 155 -6.43 -7.23 3.42
N ILE A 156 -5.60 -6.18 3.44
CA ILE A 156 -4.59 -5.97 2.39
C ILE A 156 -3.30 -6.71 2.73
N HIS A 157 -2.79 -7.38 1.70
CA HIS A 157 -1.56 -8.18 1.72
C HIS A 157 -0.48 -7.47 0.90
N PRO A 158 0.16 -6.40 1.43
CA PRO A 158 1.13 -5.62 0.66
C PRO A 158 2.36 -6.45 0.26
N GLU A 159 2.67 -7.52 1.00
CA GLU A 159 3.72 -8.49 0.68
C GLU A 159 3.45 -9.32 -0.58
N ALA A 160 2.18 -9.45 -0.99
CA ALA A 160 1.78 -10.15 -2.21
C ALA A 160 1.79 -9.22 -3.44
N SER A 161 1.97 -7.92 -3.23
CA SER A 161 1.87 -6.91 -4.27
C SER A 161 3.23 -6.64 -4.95
N ALA A 162 3.21 -5.99 -6.11
CA ALA A 162 4.40 -5.39 -6.69
C ALA A 162 5.00 -4.35 -5.74
N LEU A 163 6.31 -4.19 -5.81
CA LEU A 163 7.02 -3.32 -4.86
C LEU A 163 6.63 -1.84 -5.00
N VAL A 164 6.46 -1.37 -6.24
CA VAL A 164 6.13 0.03 -6.55
C VAL A 164 5.26 0.08 -7.80
N TYR A 165 4.12 0.75 -7.70
CA TYR A 165 3.35 1.26 -8.84
C TYR A 165 3.67 2.73 -9.02
N CYS A 166 3.75 3.18 -10.27
CA CYS A 166 3.80 4.60 -10.59
C CYS A 166 2.47 4.99 -11.23
N VAL A 167 1.68 5.76 -10.49
CA VAL A 167 0.32 6.15 -10.89
C VAL A 167 0.38 7.60 -11.36
N TYR A 168 -0.16 7.90 -12.53
CA TYR A 168 -0.32 9.30 -12.95
C TYR A 168 -1.38 9.99 -12.08
N ILE A 169 -1.06 11.20 -11.62
CA ILE A 169 -1.91 11.99 -10.71
C ILE A 169 -2.67 13.09 -11.45
N PRO A 170 -3.70 13.69 -10.82
CA PRO A 170 -4.48 14.76 -11.44
C PRO A 170 -3.64 15.93 -11.93
N VAL A 171 -3.90 16.33 -13.18
CA VAL A 171 -3.26 17.46 -13.85
C VAL A 171 -4.26 18.23 -14.68
N ASN A 172 -4.06 19.54 -14.78
CA ASN A 172 -4.90 20.44 -15.57
C ASN A 172 -4.01 21.41 -16.36
N PRO A 173 -4.02 21.38 -17.70
CA PRO A 173 -4.88 20.56 -18.57
C PRO A 173 -4.54 19.06 -18.53
N SER A 174 -5.52 18.23 -18.92
CA SER A 174 -5.35 16.78 -19.12
C SER A 174 -4.17 16.44 -20.03
N THR A 175 -3.60 15.25 -19.85
CA THR A 175 -2.50 14.71 -20.65
C THR A 175 -2.90 13.41 -21.35
N ALA A 176 -1.97 12.78 -22.08
CA ALA A 176 -2.22 11.45 -22.65
C ALA A 176 -2.38 10.37 -21.58
N HIS A 177 -1.74 10.53 -20.42
CA HIS A 177 -1.67 9.53 -19.36
C HIS A 177 -2.65 9.75 -18.21
N TRP A 178 -3.23 10.95 -18.13
CA TRP A 178 -4.25 11.29 -17.15
C TRP A 178 -5.26 12.26 -17.75
N GLN A 179 -6.54 11.90 -17.71
CA GLN A 179 -7.62 12.66 -18.32
C GLN A 179 -8.82 12.72 -17.40
N TYR A 180 -9.45 13.89 -17.33
CA TYR A 180 -10.79 14.07 -16.77
C TYR A 180 -11.76 14.51 -17.86
N ASP A 181 -12.81 13.71 -18.08
CA ASP A 181 -13.97 14.03 -18.91
C ASP A 181 -15.10 14.54 -18.00
N SER A 182 -15.25 15.86 -17.92
CA SER A 182 -16.31 16.50 -17.12
C SER A 182 -17.72 16.24 -17.66
N GLY A 183 -17.87 15.83 -18.93
CA GLY A 183 -19.17 15.50 -19.52
C GLY A 183 -19.69 14.14 -19.06
N GLN A 184 -18.77 13.24 -18.68
CA GLN A 184 -19.08 11.91 -18.15
C GLN A 184 -18.77 11.78 -16.65
N ASP A 185 -18.25 12.85 -16.04
CA ASP A 185 -17.66 12.85 -14.69
C ASP A 185 -16.71 11.66 -14.49
N LYS A 186 -15.73 11.53 -15.39
CA LYS A 186 -14.89 10.34 -15.48
C LYS A 186 -13.41 10.65 -15.58
N VAL A 187 -12.61 10.00 -14.75
CA VAL A 187 -11.15 9.98 -14.79
C VAL A 187 -10.67 8.76 -15.59
N THR A 188 -9.62 8.95 -16.36
CA THR A 188 -8.84 7.88 -16.97
C THR A 188 -7.38 8.12 -16.66
N ALA A 189 -6.73 7.17 -15.99
CA ALA A 189 -5.33 7.29 -15.59
C ALA A 189 -4.51 6.05 -15.95
N ASP A 190 -3.26 6.27 -16.32
CA ASP A 190 -2.29 5.21 -16.58
C ASP A 190 -1.49 4.89 -15.30
N VAL A 191 -1.14 3.61 -15.16
CA VAL A 191 -0.33 3.04 -14.08
C VAL A 191 0.84 2.29 -14.72
N TYR A 192 2.00 2.34 -14.09
CA TYR A 192 3.18 1.57 -14.46
C TYR A 192 3.65 0.75 -13.26
N VAL A 193 4.30 -0.38 -13.50
CA VAL A 193 4.92 -1.19 -12.44
C VAL A 193 6.44 -1.09 -12.58
N LYS A 194 7.14 -0.74 -11.49
CA LYS A 194 8.61 -0.78 -11.46
C LYS A 194 9.10 -2.21 -11.25
N PHE A 195 10.26 -2.52 -11.83
CA PHE A 195 10.90 -3.83 -11.74
C PHE A 195 10.02 -5.00 -12.22
N PRO A 196 9.39 -4.90 -13.41
CA PRO A 196 8.39 -5.87 -13.87
C PRO A 196 8.91 -7.33 -13.84
N ASP A 197 10.20 -7.56 -14.13
CA ASP A 197 10.82 -8.89 -14.14
C ASP A 197 11.13 -9.47 -12.75
N GLN A 198 10.99 -8.66 -11.70
CA GLN A 198 11.33 -9.03 -10.32
C GLN A 198 10.11 -9.10 -9.40
N ASN A 199 8.94 -8.68 -9.88
CA ASN A 199 7.69 -8.75 -9.15
C ASN A 199 7.05 -10.16 -9.19
N PRO A 200 6.13 -10.46 -8.26
CA PRO A 200 5.41 -11.75 -8.21
C PRO A 200 4.74 -12.13 -9.53
N CYS A 201 4.33 -11.15 -10.32
CA CYS A 201 3.63 -11.30 -11.60
C CYS A 201 4.50 -11.60 -12.82
N LYS A 202 5.83 -11.69 -12.69
CA LYS A 202 6.75 -11.83 -13.84
C LYS A 202 6.47 -13.00 -14.79
N THR A 203 5.74 -14.03 -14.34
CA THR A 203 5.39 -15.21 -15.16
C THR A 203 4.05 -15.09 -15.87
N GLU A 204 3.28 -14.05 -15.57
CA GLU A 204 1.94 -13.82 -16.10
C GLU A 204 1.99 -12.75 -17.20
N THR A 205 0.94 -12.69 -18.03
CA THR A 205 0.80 -11.65 -19.07
C THR A 205 -0.60 -11.06 -19.10
N GLY A 206 -0.75 -9.85 -19.65
CA GLY A 206 -2.05 -9.19 -19.80
C GLY A 206 -2.76 -8.95 -18.47
N ALA A 207 -4.08 -9.19 -18.42
CA ALA A 207 -4.90 -8.96 -17.23
C ALA A 207 -4.56 -9.89 -16.05
N ASN A 208 -3.97 -11.06 -16.30
CA ASN A 208 -3.55 -11.96 -15.22
C ASN A 208 -2.27 -11.46 -14.54
N GLN A 209 -1.36 -10.85 -15.31
CA GLN A 209 -0.17 -10.20 -14.77
C GLN A 209 -0.52 -9.11 -13.80
N VAL A 210 -1.52 -8.31 -14.16
CA VAL A 210 -2.08 -7.27 -13.33
C VAL A 210 -2.57 -7.81 -11.98
N MET A 211 -3.46 -8.81 -11.99
CA MET A 211 -4.01 -9.37 -10.75
C MET A 211 -2.93 -10.04 -9.90
N ALA A 212 -1.97 -10.70 -10.54
CA ALA A 212 -0.82 -11.26 -9.87
C ALA A 212 0.14 -10.18 -9.32
N CYS A 213 0.23 -9.00 -9.96
CA CYS A 213 1.05 -7.90 -9.47
C CYS A 213 0.33 -7.25 -8.30
N LEU A 214 -0.98 -7.01 -8.40
CA LEU A 214 -1.79 -6.49 -7.29
C LEU A 214 -1.70 -7.41 -6.08
N GLY A 215 -1.69 -8.72 -6.29
CA GLY A 215 -1.66 -9.75 -5.24
C GLY A 215 -3.03 -9.95 -4.59
N ASP A 216 -3.76 -8.86 -4.35
CA ASP A 216 -5.12 -8.84 -3.84
C ASP A 216 -5.97 -7.79 -4.58
N PRO A 217 -7.21 -8.10 -5.01
CA PRO A 217 -8.09 -7.13 -5.68
C PRO A 217 -8.33 -5.85 -4.87
N SER A 218 -8.33 -5.91 -3.54
CA SER A 218 -8.55 -4.73 -2.67
C SER A 218 -7.43 -3.69 -2.78
N ASN A 219 -6.24 -4.06 -3.26
CA ASN A 219 -5.15 -3.12 -3.53
C ASN A 219 -5.47 -2.12 -4.64
N ILE A 220 -6.55 -2.34 -5.40
CA ILE A 220 -6.97 -1.41 -6.44
C ILE A 220 -7.37 -0.05 -5.88
N GLU A 221 -7.95 -0.01 -4.67
CA GLU A 221 -8.42 1.22 -4.04
C GLU A 221 -7.26 2.21 -3.85
N ILE A 222 -6.10 1.71 -3.42
CA ILE A 222 -4.88 2.52 -3.24
C ILE A 222 -4.47 3.21 -4.55
N LEU A 223 -4.63 2.53 -5.68
CA LEU A 223 -4.29 3.08 -6.99
C LEU A 223 -5.33 4.10 -7.44
N VAL A 224 -6.61 3.88 -7.12
CA VAL A 224 -7.71 4.82 -7.40
C VAL A 224 -7.52 6.10 -6.59
N ASP A 225 -7.26 6.00 -5.28
CA ASP A 225 -7.03 7.15 -4.39
C ASP A 225 -5.85 8.02 -4.85
N VAL A 226 -4.80 7.39 -5.36
CA VAL A 226 -3.64 8.13 -5.87
C VAL A 226 -3.90 8.69 -7.27
N ALA A 227 -4.64 7.99 -8.14
CA ALA A 227 -5.05 8.54 -9.43
C ALA A 227 -6.04 9.71 -9.29
N SER A 228 -6.77 9.80 -8.18
CA SER A 228 -7.61 10.93 -7.81
C SER A 228 -6.92 11.93 -6.87
N LEU A 229 -5.66 11.72 -6.48
CA LEU A 229 -4.94 12.39 -5.37
C LEU A 229 -5.61 13.67 -4.84
N ASN A 230 -6.10 13.61 -3.59
CA ASN A 230 -6.86 14.68 -2.93
C ASN A 230 -8.10 15.13 -3.72
N ASP A 231 -8.84 14.18 -4.30
CA ASP A 231 -9.99 14.44 -5.18
C ASP A 231 -9.70 15.45 -6.32
N GLY A 232 -8.44 15.52 -6.77
CA GLY A 232 -7.98 16.46 -7.78
C GLY A 232 -7.93 17.92 -7.34
N ALA A 233 -8.11 18.21 -6.05
CA ALA A 233 -8.12 19.58 -5.52
C ALA A 233 -6.83 20.34 -5.84
N GLY A 234 -5.68 19.66 -5.79
CA GLY A 234 -4.38 20.23 -6.16
C GLY A 234 -4.28 20.69 -7.63
N ALA A 235 -5.08 20.08 -8.51
CA ALA A 235 -5.18 20.44 -9.93
C ALA A 235 -6.38 21.38 -10.22
N GLY A 236 -7.09 21.84 -9.19
CA GLY A 236 -8.30 22.65 -9.32
C GLY A 236 -9.51 21.88 -9.86
N LEU A 237 -9.56 20.56 -9.60
CA LEU A 237 -10.65 19.67 -9.98
C LEU A 237 -11.47 19.24 -8.73
N MET A 238 -12.62 18.60 -8.96
CA MET A 238 -13.52 18.10 -7.92
C MET A 238 -13.94 16.67 -8.25
N LEU A 239 -13.06 15.71 -7.96
CA LEU A 239 -13.16 14.32 -8.44
C LEU A 239 -13.83 13.36 -7.44
N ALA A 240 -14.34 13.86 -6.32
CA ALA A 240 -14.87 13.04 -5.22
C ALA A 240 -16.00 12.06 -5.62
N ASN A 241 -16.66 12.27 -6.76
CA ASN A 241 -17.70 11.36 -7.28
C ASN A 241 -17.39 10.86 -8.69
N ALA A 242 -16.21 11.18 -9.23
CA ALA A 242 -15.89 10.83 -10.60
C ALA A 242 -15.67 9.32 -10.72
N ALA A 243 -16.29 8.72 -11.74
CA ALA A 243 -15.98 7.35 -12.13
C ALA A 243 -14.51 7.25 -12.57
N MET A 244 -13.87 6.09 -12.41
CA MET A 244 -12.45 5.96 -12.70
C MET A 244 -12.11 4.72 -13.51
N ASP A 245 -11.43 4.91 -14.64
CA ASP A 245 -10.76 3.83 -15.35
C ASP A 245 -9.26 3.92 -15.12
N LEU A 246 -8.67 2.82 -14.65
CA LEU A 246 -7.22 2.70 -14.56
C LEU A 246 -6.72 1.75 -15.65
N TYR A 247 -5.58 2.09 -16.24
CA TYR A 247 -4.93 1.25 -17.23
C TYR A 247 -3.48 0.98 -16.84
N LEU A 248 -3.09 -0.30 -16.81
CA LEU A 248 -1.68 -0.66 -16.68
C LEU A 248 -1.00 -0.54 -18.05
N ILE A 249 0.10 0.20 -18.08
CA ILE A 249 1.01 0.25 -19.22
C ILE A 249 2.13 -0.77 -18.98
N GLN A 250 2.20 -1.75 -19.87
CA GLN A 250 3.19 -2.82 -19.84
C GLN A 250 4.55 -2.33 -20.38
N PRO A 251 5.65 -3.07 -20.15
CA PRO A 251 6.96 -2.72 -20.68
C PRO A 251 7.03 -2.63 -22.21
N ASP A 252 6.14 -3.31 -22.93
CA ASP A 252 5.98 -3.23 -24.39
C ASP A 252 5.01 -2.13 -24.84
N GLU A 253 4.65 -1.22 -23.94
CA GLU A 253 3.71 -0.11 -24.14
C GLU A 253 2.26 -0.53 -24.38
N THR A 254 1.93 -1.83 -24.26
CA THR A 254 0.54 -2.25 -24.33
C THR A 254 -0.25 -1.73 -23.12
N ARG A 255 -1.48 -1.29 -23.40
CA ARG A 255 -2.38 -0.67 -22.43
C ARG A 255 -3.49 -1.64 -22.06
N VAL A 256 -3.50 -2.11 -20.82
CA VAL A 256 -4.44 -3.11 -20.31
C VAL A 256 -5.36 -2.46 -19.29
N LEU A 257 -6.68 -2.63 -19.45
CA LEU A 257 -7.64 -2.14 -18.46
C LEU A 257 -7.42 -2.88 -17.13
N LEU A 258 -7.09 -2.12 -16.08
CA LEU A 258 -6.83 -2.58 -14.73
C LEU A 258 -8.13 -2.57 -13.91
N TYR A 259 -8.87 -1.47 -13.99
CA TYR A 259 -10.07 -1.22 -13.21
C TYR A 259 -11.02 -0.33 -14.00
N GLN A 260 -12.31 -0.60 -13.83
CA GLN A 260 -13.40 0.20 -14.36
C GLN A 260 -14.37 0.48 -13.22
N GLY A 261 -14.31 1.69 -12.69
CA GLY A 261 -15.25 2.23 -11.72
C GLY A 261 -16.48 2.77 -12.44
N LEU A 262 -17.66 2.49 -11.88
CA LEU A 262 -18.96 2.99 -12.36
C LEU A 262 -19.47 4.11 -11.46
#